data_AF-A0A3C1V717-F1
#
_entry.id   AF-A0A3C1V717-F1
#
_cell.length_a   1.000
_cell.length_b   1.000
_cell.length_c   1.000
_cell.angle_alpha   90.00
_cell.angle_beta   90.00
_cell.angle_gamma   90.00
#
_symmetry.space_group_name_H-M   'P 1'
#
loop_
_entity.id
_entity.type
_entity.pdbx_description
1 polymer ?
#
loop_
_entity_poly.entity_id
_entity_poly.type
_entity_poly.pdbx_seq_one_letter_code
_entity_poly.pdbx_strand_id
1 'polypeptide(L)'
;MEYMSPTVINLKESEDLRDVVHRVVQALAEGNVVGVPTESNYCIAAAGTHETAVERACTFVDVMKHEPRLTIAIKSSDEASDWAPAMTPLALRFARQCWPGP
;
A
#
# COMPACT_ATOMS: atom_id res chain seq x y z
N MET A 1 7.40 -4.63 24.02
CA MET A 1 6.55 -4.32 22.86
C MET A 1 5.32 -5.18 23.03
N GLU A 2 4.19 -4.58 23.40
CA GLU A 2 2.94 -5.32 23.64
C GLU A 2 2.47 -5.92 22.31
N TYR A 3 2.39 -7.25 22.22
CA TYR A 3 1.85 -7.93 21.05
C TYR A 3 0.33 -7.79 21.06
N MET A 4 -0.20 -6.67 20.55
CA MET A 4 -1.60 -6.62 20.17
C MET A 4 -1.83 -7.55 18.99
N SER A 5 -2.76 -8.49 19.15
CA SER A 5 -3.21 -9.33 18.05
C SER A 5 -3.81 -8.44 16.95
N PRO A 6 -3.50 -8.70 15.66
CA PRO A 6 -4.10 -7.95 14.58
C PRO A 6 -5.61 -8.20 14.53
N THR A 7 -6.37 -7.19 14.13
CA THR A 7 -7.77 -7.40 13.73
C THR A 7 -7.77 -8.12 12.38
N VAL A 8 -8.36 -9.31 12.33
CA VAL A 8 -8.46 -10.12 11.10
C VAL A 8 -9.86 -10.02 10.55
N ILE A 9 -9.98 -9.67 9.26
CA ILE A 9 -11.26 -9.63 8.54
C ILE A 9 -11.24 -10.76 7.51
N ASN A 10 -12.18 -11.70 7.63
CA ASN A 10 -12.33 -12.78 6.65
C ASN A 10 -13.15 -12.29 5.46
N LEU A 11 -12.48 -12.05 4.32
CA LEU A 11 -13.13 -11.57 3.10
C LEU A 11 -14.20 -12.52 2.56
N LYS A 12 -14.06 -13.84 2.76
CA LYS A 12 -15.02 -14.84 2.26
C LYS A 12 -16.33 -14.85 3.06
N GLU A 13 -16.27 -14.42 4.31
CA GLU A 13 -17.39 -14.38 5.24
C GLU A 13 -17.96 -12.96 5.41
N SER A 14 -17.39 -11.97 4.71
CA SER A 14 -17.83 -10.59 4.78
C SER A 14 -19.08 -10.37 3.91
N GLU A 15 -20.15 -9.84 4.50
CA GLU A 15 -21.42 -9.58 3.81
C GLU A 15 -21.33 -8.42 2.82
N ASP A 16 -20.52 -7.38 3.10
CA ASP A 16 -20.27 -6.25 2.21
C ASP A 16 -18.77 -5.94 2.10
N LEU A 17 -18.19 -6.19 0.92
CA LEU A 17 -16.78 -5.89 0.66
C LEU A 17 -16.49 -4.38 0.71
N ARG A 18 -17.48 -3.51 0.48
CA ARG A 18 -17.29 -2.06 0.58
C ARG A 18 -17.08 -1.61 2.01
N ASP A 19 -17.75 -2.25 2.98
CA ASP A 19 -17.49 -2.02 4.40
C ASP A 19 -16.06 -2.42 4.76
N VAL A 20 -15.58 -3.55 4.24
CA VAL A 20 -14.19 -3.98 4.46
C VAL A 20 -13.20 -2.93 3.92
N VAL A 21 -13.41 -2.43 2.70
CA VAL A 21 -12.58 -1.35 2.14
C VAL A 21 -12.64 -0.12 3.04
N HIS A 22 -13.82 0.27 3.51
CA HIS A 22 -13.98 1.44 4.39
C HIS A 22 -13.20 1.28 5.70
N ARG A 23 -13.25 0.09 6.32
CA ARG A 23 -12.49 -0.23 7.53
C ARG A 23 -10.98 -0.20 7.31
N VAL A 24 -10.50 -0.70 6.17
CA VAL A 24 -9.08 -0.63 5.81
C VAL A 24 -8.63 0.82 5.61
N VAL A 25 -9.42 1.62 4.89
CA VAL A 25 -9.16 3.05 4.68
C VAL A 25 -9.16 3.81 6.01
N GLN A 26 -10.11 3.54 6.89
CA GLN A 26 -10.16 4.13 8.23
C GLN A 26 -8.90 3.78 9.03
N ALA A 27 -8.51 2.50 9.05
CA ALA A 27 -7.29 2.08 9.75
C ALA A 27 -6.04 2.80 9.23
N LEU A 28 -5.90 2.93 7.91
CA LEU A 28 -4.81 3.68 7.27
C LEU A 28 -4.83 5.17 7.65
N ALA A 29 -6.02 5.79 7.66
CA ALA A 29 -6.21 7.19 8.03
C ALA A 29 -5.92 7.48 9.51
N GLU A 30 -6.08 6.48 10.37
CA GLU A 30 -5.71 6.53 11.80
C GLU A 30 -4.22 6.22 12.05
N GLY A 31 -3.42 6.00 10.98
CA GLY A 31 -2.00 5.70 11.08
C GLY A 31 -1.67 4.24 11.44
N ASN A 32 -2.64 3.33 11.29
CA ASN A 32 -2.38 1.90 11.44
C ASN A 32 -1.70 1.33 10.18
N VAL A 33 -0.99 0.23 10.40
CA VAL A 33 -0.39 -0.58 9.34
C VAL A 33 -1.33 -1.76 9.06
N VAL A 34 -1.63 -2.00 7.79
CA VAL A 34 -2.58 -3.04 7.35
C VAL A 34 -1.90 -4.08 6.48
N GLY A 35 -2.34 -5.33 6.59
CA GLY A 35 -1.99 -6.40 5.65
C GLY A 35 -3.11 -6.56 4.62
N VAL A 36 -2.81 -6.41 3.33
CA VAL A 36 -3.80 -6.51 2.26
C VAL A 36 -3.35 -7.48 1.16
N PRO A 37 -4.27 -8.25 0.57
CA PRO A 37 -3.95 -9.05 -0.61
C PRO A 37 -3.77 -8.14 -1.82
N THR A 38 -2.77 -8.46 -2.65
CA THR A 38 -2.66 -8.00 -4.03
C THR A 38 -2.89 -9.18 -4.96
N GLU A 39 -2.83 -8.95 -6.27
CA GLU A 39 -2.89 -10.03 -7.26
C GLU A 39 -1.74 -11.05 -7.14
N SER A 40 -0.57 -10.63 -6.63
CA SER A 40 0.64 -11.47 -6.61
C SER A 40 1.05 -11.94 -5.22
N ASN A 41 0.84 -11.13 -4.19
CA ASN A 41 1.22 -11.46 -2.81
C ASN A 41 0.42 -10.65 -1.80
N TYR A 42 0.54 -10.99 -0.52
CA TYR A 42 0.13 -10.07 0.54
C TYR A 42 1.21 -9.02 0.74
N CYS A 43 0.78 -7.79 0.95
CA CYS A 43 1.66 -6.69 1.27
C CYS A 43 1.26 -6.03 2.58
N ILE A 44 2.24 -5.44 3.24
CA ILE A 44 2.07 -4.59 4.41
C ILE A 44 2.05 -3.15 3.90
N ALA A 45 0.99 -2.43 4.22
CA ALA A 45 0.76 -1.07 3.74
C ALA A 45 0.54 -0.11 4.90
N ALA A 46 1.00 1.12 4.69
CA ALA A 46 0.72 2.28 5.53
C ALA A 46 0.31 3.44 4.62
N ALA A 47 -0.39 4.43 5.18
CA ALA A 47 -0.67 5.66 4.45
C ALA A 47 0.66 6.40 4.19
N GLY A 48 1.02 6.60 2.93
CA GLY A 48 2.28 7.26 2.55
C GLY A 48 2.43 8.70 3.06
N THR A 49 1.32 9.32 3.47
CA THR A 49 1.26 10.66 4.08
C THR A 49 1.37 10.65 5.61
N HIS A 50 1.43 9.48 6.25
CA HIS A 50 1.59 9.32 7.70
C HIS A 50 3.01 8.82 8.04
N GLU A 51 3.90 9.75 8.38
CA GLU A 51 5.32 9.48 8.65
C GLU A 51 5.53 8.33 9.66
N THR A 52 4.88 8.39 10.82
CA THR A 52 5.02 7.37 11.88
C THR A 52 4.51 6.00 11.44
N ALA A 53 3.46 5.95 10.61
CA ALA A 53 2.93 4.70 10.08
C ALA A 53 3.90 4.09 9.05
N VAL A 54 4.53 4.92 8.22
CA VAL A 54 5.56 4.51 7.26
C VAL A 54 6.80 3.97 7.98
N GLU A 55 7.25 4.63 9.05
CA GLU A 55 8.35 4.15 9.91
C GLU A 55 8.01 2.80 10.55
N ARG A 56 6.77 2.62 11.01
CA ARG A 56 6.30 1.35 11.55
C ARG A 56 6.23 0.26 10.47
N ALA A 57 5.72 0.57 9.27
CA ALA A 57 5.71 -0.37 8.14
C ALA A 57 7.13 -0.85 7.79
N CYS A 58 8.07 0.09 7.82
CA CYS A 58 9.50 -0.12 7.65
C CYS A 58 10.12 -1.14 8.64
N THR A 59 9.50 -1.37 9.81
CA THR A 59 9.97 -2.39 10.78
C THR A 59 9.58 -3.83 10.41
N PHE A 60 8.65 -4.01 9.48
CA PHE A 60 8.19 -5.33 9.02
C PHE A 60 8.88 -5.81 7.74
N VAL A 61 9.71 -4.97 7.11
CA VAL A 61 10.34 -5.27 5.82
C VAL A 61 11.85 -5.42 5.96
N ASP A 62 12.38 -6.46 5.33
CA ASP A 62 13.82 -6.67 5.21
C ASP A 62 14.45 -5.67 4.24
N VAL A 63 15.68 -5.27 4.52
CA VAL A 63 16.44 -4.37 3.64
C VAL A 63 17.18 -5.19 2.59
N MET A 64 16.71 -5.12 1.35
CA MET A 64 17.33 -5.77 0.21
C MET A 64 18.32 -4.85 -0.49
N LYS A 65 19.51 -5.37 -0.82
CA LYS A 65 20.57 -4.56 -1.45
C LYS A 65 20.15 -4.18 -2.88
N HIS A 66 20.23 -2.89 -3.19
CA HIS A 66 19.84 -2.28 -4.49
C HIS A 66 18.33 -2.24 -4.78
N GLU A 67 17.48 -2.51 -3.80
CA GLU A 67 16.03 -2.34 -3.95
C GLU A 67 15.53 -1.21 -3.05
N PRO A 68 14.49 -0.46 -3.48
CA PRO A 68 13.84 0.48 -2.60
C PRO A 68 13.22 -0.29 -1.42
N ARG A 69 13.32 0.29 -0.23
CA ARG A 69 12.79 -0.32 1.00
C ARG A 69 11.27 -0.45 0.98
N LEU A 70 10.59 0.50 0.34
CA LEU A 70 9.15 0.57 0.20
C LEU A 70 8.78 0.97 -1.23
N THR A 71 7.59 0.53 -1.66
CA THR A 71 6.97 0.89 -2.93
C THR A 71 5.73 1.73 -2.65
N ILE A 72 5.50 2.78 -3.45
CA ILE A 72 4.25 3.55 -3.39
C ILE A 72 3.20 2.86 -4.26
N ALA A 73 2.10 2.45 -3.65
CA ALA A 73 0.92 1.99 -4.37
C ALA A 73 0.00 3.19 -4.67
N ILE A 74 -0.29 3.41 -5.96
CA ILE A 74 -1.19 4.47 -6.44
C ILE A 74 -2.41 3.86 -7.12
N LYS A 75 -3.54 4.57 -7.14
CA LYS A 75 -4.79 4.00 -7.68
C LYS A 75 -4.79 3.90 -9.21
N SER A 76 -3.97 4.72 -9.86
CA SER A 76 -3.93 4.85 -11.33
C SER A 76 -2.66 5.57 -11.78
N SER A 77 -2.29 5.40 -13.05
CA SER A 77 -1.16 6.12 -13.66
C SER A 77 -1.29 7.65 -13.62
N ASP A 78 -2.49 8.19 -13.47
CA ASP A 78 -2.73 9.63 -13.38
C ASP A 78 -2.18 10.24 -12.07
N GLU A 79 -2.01 9.44 -11.01
CA GLU A 79 -1.44 9.90 -9.73
C GLU A 79 0.09 9.78 -9.69
N ALA A 80 0.72 9.22 -10.72
CA ALA A 80 2.15 8.90 -10.69
C ALA A 80 3.03 10.14 -10.54
N SER A 81 2.65 11.25 -11.17
CA SER A 81 3.38 12.52 -11.12
C SER A 81 3.35 13.17 -9.74
N ASP A 82 2.34 12.88 -8.92
CA ASP A 82 2.22 13.45 -7.57
C ASP A 82 3.32 12.90 -6.65
N TRP A 83 3.78 11.67 -6.92
CA TRP A 83 4.82 10.98 -6.16
C TRP A 83 6.19 10.98 -6.85
N ALA A 84 6.21 11.02 -8.19
CA ALA A 84 7.42 11.02 -9.00
C ALA A 84 7.35 12.15 -10.06
N PRO A 85 7.50 13.43 -9.67
CA PRO A 85 7.29 14.56 -10.58
C PRO A 85 8.31 14.63 -11.73
N ALA A 86 9.46 13.94 -11.61
CA ALA A 86 10.51 13.90 -12.61
C ALA A 86 10.35 12.77 -13.64
N MET A 87 9.19 12.11 -13.72
CA MET A 87 8.95 11.05 -14.71
C MET A 87 9.11 11.57 -16.14
N THR A 88 9.91 10.85 -16.93
CA THR A 88 10.08 11.17 -18.35
C THR A 88 8.81 10.86 -19.14
N PRO A 89 8.63 11.45 -20.35
CA PRO A 89 7.51 11.08 -21.23
C PRO A 89 7.45 9.58 -21.53
N LEU A 90 8.60 8.89 -21.59
CA LEU A 90 8.65 7.44 -21.78
C LEU A 90 8.12 6.69 -20.55
N ALA A 91 8.52 7.10 -19.34
CA ALA A 91 8.02 6.51 -18.10
C ALA A 91 6.51 6.67 -17.95
N LEU A 92 5.96 7.86 -18.28
CA LEU A 92 4.51 8.11 -18.27
C LEU A 92 3.76 7.23 -19.29
N ARG A 93 4.35 7.00 -20.47
CA ARG A 93 3.77 6.08 -21.47
C ARG A 93 3.71 4.65 -20.94
N PHE A 94 4.77 4.16 -20.32
CA PHE A 94 4.77 2.83 -19.69
C PHE A 94 3.75 2.75 -18.56
N ALA A 95 3.70 3.73 -17.67
CA ALA A 95 2.71 3.77 -16.59
C ALA A 95 1.26 3.64 -17.12
N ARG A 96 0.91 4.36 -18.20
CA ARG A 96 -0.43 4.28 -18.80
C ARG A 96 -0.74 2.95 -19.50
N GLN A 97 0.28 2.26 -20.00
CA GLN A 97 0.09 1.01 -20.76
C GLN A 97 0.20 -0.25 -19.90
N CYS A 98 0.98 -0.19 -18.83
CA CYS A 98 1.34 -1.35 -18.02
C CYS A 98 0.62 -1.38 -16.67
N TRP A 99 -0.05 -0.31 -16.22
CA TRP A 99 -0.77 -0.29 -14.95
C TRP A 99 -2.29 -0.31 -15.11
N PRO A 100 -3.05 -0.86 -14.13
CA PRO A 100 -2.59 -1.51 -12.88
C PRO A 100 -2.04 -2.95 -13.07
N GLY A 101 -1.11 -3.38 -12.20
CA GLY A 101 -0.46 -4.70 -12.21
C GLY A 101 0.75 -4.80 -11.27
N PRO A 102 1.38 -5.98 -11.14
CA PRO A 102 2.74 -6.19 -11.62
C PRO A 102 2.94 -5.93 -13.12
#